data_AF-A0A0G9KYG5-F1
#
_entry.id   AF-A0A0G9KYG5-F1
#
_cell.length_a   1.000
_cell.length_b   1.000
_cell.length_c   1.000
_cell.angle_alpha   90.00
_cell.angle_beta   90.00
_cell.angle_gamma   90.00
#
_symmetry.space_group_name_H-M   'P 1'
#
loop_
_entity.id
_entity.type
_entity.pdbx_description
1 polymer ?
#
loop_
_entity_poly.entity_id
_entity_poly.type
_entity_poly.pdbx_seq_one_letter_code
_entity_poly.pdbx_strand_id
1 'polypeptide(L)'
;MLIGQLGFIILSTVAILSDNQIIAIIVVNIIFAIALCYFSYYSQKRVVGGIDRIKIYIDDLMDFVFFRTNHIRRAEYIKNDDIGQILKELNKYVEKFDVMRKDDMHVLGEVVIALDKVSQGIYTSQIHADSNNFMIHTLKRVVNQMLATTNKNMEELVKIVGEYSQDDYRSQMDIDPILKGKMLLTMQRINHLGKELNENAKNNLQNGHLLEKNSTTMNKSVESLAAKANEQAASLEQTAAALEEITSITKNNTQNASKMANLSNDVKNSVILGEKLANQTNLSMDEINTQVTAINEAISVIDQIAFQTN
;
A
#
# COMPACT_ATOMS: atom_id res chain seq x y z
N MET A 1 30.69 -84.26 6.89
CA MET A 1 31.73 -84.75 7.82
C MET A 1 31.34 -86.07 8.49
N LEU A 2 30.15 -86.17 9.12
CA LEU A 2 29.65 -87.39 9.79
C LEU A 2 29.58 -88.65 8.89
N ILE A 3 29.19 -88.52 7.62
CA ILE A 3 29.09 -89.67 6.69
C ILE A 3 30.47 -90.24 6.32
N GLY A 4 31.49 -89.38 6.22
CA GLY A 4 32.87 -89.82 6.02
C GLY A 4 33.39 -90.60 7.23
N GLN A 5 33.05 -90.14 8.44
CA GLN A 5 33.41 -90.82 9.69
C GLN A 5 32.71 -92.18 9.85
N LEU A 6 31.40 -92.25 9.57
CA LEU A 6 30.64 -93.51 9.54
C LEU A 6 31.20 -94.50 8.51
N GLY A 7 31.59 -94.00 7.35
CA GLY A 7 32.27 -94.76 6.32
C GLY A 7 33.59 -95.39 6.76
N PHE A 8 34.44 -94.60 7.42
CA PHE A 8 35.70 -95.08 8.00
C PHE A 8 35.47 -96.14 9.08
N ILE A 9 34.44 -95.99 9.92
CA ILE A 9 34.07 -97.00 10.94
C ILE A 9 33.64 -98.30 10.26
N ILE A 10 32.76 -98.25 9.26
CA ILE A 10 32.28 -99.44 8.53
C ILE A 10 33.44 -100.15 7.82
N LEU A 11 34.32 -99.40 7.15
CA LEU A 11 35.51 -99.93 6.49
C LEU A 11 36.45 -100.63 7.48
N SER A 12 36.70 -100.00 8.64
CA SER A 12 37.56 -100.55 9.69
C SER A 12 36.98 -101.84 10.29
N THR A 13 35.66 -101.88 10.48
CA THR A 13 34.96 -103.04 11.08
C THR A 13 34.96 -104.24 10.12
N VAL A 14 34.76 -104.00 8.82
CA VAL A 14 34.82 -105.06 7.80
C VAL A 14 36.24 -105.59 7.62
N ALA A 15 37.26 -104.72 7.69
CA ALA A 15 38.65 -105.13 7.63
C ALA A 15 39.05 -106.05 8.81
N ILE A 16 38.50 -105.81 10.00
CA ILE A 16 38.74 -106.63 11.21
C ILE A 16 37.97 -107.96 11.17
N LEU A 17 36.71 -107.98 10.72
CA LEU A 17 35.87 -109.20 10.74
C LEU A 17 36.14 -110.19 9.60
N SER A 18 36.81 -109.78 8.53
CA SER A 18 36.89 -110.54 7.27
C SER A 18 38.15 -111.39 7.09
N ASP A 19 38.96 -111.61 8.13
CA ASP A 19 40.21 -112.40 8.10
C ASP A 19 41.08 -112.12 6.85
N ASN A 20 41.25 -110.84 6.50
CA ASN A 20 42.09 -110.39 5.39
C ASN A 20 41.69 -110.88 3.98
N GLN A 21 40.43 -111.25 3.73
CA GLN A 21 39.95 -111.47 2.35
C GLN A 21 39.96 -110.14 1.56
N ILE A 22 41.04 -109.94 0.78
CA ILE A 22 41.30 -108.74 -0.02
C ILE A 22 40.09 -108.36 -0.90
N ILE A 23 39.36 -109.36 -1.43
CA ILE A 23 38.19 -109.14 -2.29
C ILE A 23 37.04 -108.44 -1.55
N ALA A 24 36.75 -108.81 -0.29
CA ALA A 24 35.68 -108.21 0.49
C ALA A 24 35.97 -106.74 0.83
N ILE A 25 37.23 -106.42 1.14
CA ILE A 25 37.69 -105.06 1.41
C ILE A 25 37.57 -104.18 0.15
N ILE A 26 37.92 -104.71 -1.03
CA ILE A 26 37.80 -103.99 -2.31
C ILE A 26 36.33 -103.68 -2.64
N VAL A 27 35.42 -104.65 -2.48
CA VAL A 27 34.00 -104.46 -2.77
C VAL A 27 33.38 -103.39 -1.87
N VAL A 28 33.67 -103.40 -0.56
CA VAL A 28 33.16 -102.38 0.37
C VAL A 28 33.74 -100.99 0.08
N ASN A 29 35.01 -100.89 -0.32
CA ASN A 29 35.60 -99.62 -0.75
C ASN A 29 34.93 -99.06 -2.01
N ILE A 30 34.61 -99.91 -3.00
CA ILE A 30 33.91 -99.49 -4.23
C ILE A 30 32.50 -99.00 -3.89
N ILE A 31 31.74 -99.74 -3.06
CA ILE A 31 30.40 -99.34 -2.63
C ILE A 31 30.45 -98.02 -1.85
N PHE A 32 31.42 -97.87 -0.95
CA PHE A 32 31.61 -96.64 -0.19
C PHE A 32 32.00 -95.46 -1.07
N ALA A 33 32.88 -95.66 -2.06
CA ALA A 33 33.26 -94.63 -3.03
C ALA A 33 32.05 -94.18 -3.88
N ILE A 34 31.20 -95.13 -4.31
CA ILE A 34 29.95 -94.82 -5.03
C ILE A 34 28.99 -94.02 -4.13
N ALA A 35 28.82 -94.43 -2.86
CA ALA A 35 27.96 -93.73 -1.92
C ALA A 35 28.46 -92.30 -1.60
N LEU A 36 29.78 -92.12 -1.43
CA LEU A 36 30.39 -90.81 -1.27
C LEU A 36 30.22 -89.94 -2.51
N CYS A 37 30.42 -90.50 -3.70
CA CYS A 37 30.22 -89.79 -4.96
C CYS A 37 28.76 -89.34 -5.11
N TYR A 38 27.82 -90.23 -4.84
CA TYR A 38 26.38 -89.93 -4.88
C TYR A 38 26.00 -88.83 -3.88
N PHE A 39 26.45 -88.93 -2.62
CA PHE A 39 26.17 -87.92 -1.60
C PHE A 39 26.83 -86.58 -1.92
N SER A 40 28.08 -86.60 -2.40
CA SER A 40 28.81 -85.39 -2.82
C SER A 40 28.11 -84.71 -4.00
N TYR A 41 27.71 -85.47 -5.02
CA TYR A 41 26.94 -84.97 -6.16
C TYR A 41 25.60 -84.35 -5.73
N TYR A 42 24.84 -85.03 -4.87
CA TYR A 42 23.56 -84.50 -4.38
C TYR A 42 23.75 -83.26 -3.51
N SER A 43 24.78 -83.24 -2.65
CA SER A 43 25.14 -82.08 -1.83
C SER A 43 25.56 -80.90 -2.71
N GLN A 44 26.41 -81.11 -3.71
CA GLN A 44 26.85 -80.07 -4.63
C GLN A 44 25.69 -79.55 -5.48
N LYS A 45 24.82 -80.42 -6.00
CA LYS A 45 23.61 -80.01 -6.73
C LYS A 45 22.66 -79.20 -5.85
N ARG A 46 22.52 -79.57 -4.56
CA ARG A 46 21.72 -78.81 -3.58
C ARG A 46 22.31 -77.42 -3.30
N VAL A 47 23.63 -77.33 -3.10
CA VAL A 47 24.33 -76.07 -2.82
C VAL A 47 24.34 -75.16 -4.04
N VAL A 48 24.78 -75.64 -5.21
CA VAL A 48 24.82 -74.87 -6.46
C VAL A 48 23.44 -74.35 -6.83
N GLY A 49 22.42 -75.23 -6.83
CA GLY A 49 21.06 -74.78 -7.11
C GLY A 49 20.50 -73.83 -6.04
N GLY A 50 20.99 -73.90 -4.80
CA GLY A 50 20.68 -72.94 -3.75
C GLY A 50 21.28 -71.56 -3.99
N ILE A 51 22.56 -71.52 -4.38
CA ILE A 51 23.28 -70.30 -4.75
C ILE A 51 22.64 -69.65 -5.98
N ASP A 52 22.26 -70.42 -7.00
CA ASP A 52 21.57 -69.90 -8.19
C ASP A 52 20.24 -69.24 -7.83
N ARG A 53 19.46 -69.81 -6.90
CA ARG A 53 18.24 -69.19 -6.40
C ARG A 53 18.51 -67.87 -5.68
N ILE A 54 19.54 -67.81 -4.83
CA ILE A 54 19.94 -66.57 -4.17
C ILE A 54 20.37 -65.54 -5.22
N LYS A 55 21.15 -65.93 -6.22
CA LYS A 55 21.59 -65.03 -7.28
C LYS A 55 20.41 -64.39 -8.01
N ILE A 56 19.46 -65.20 -8.48
CA ILE A 56 18.25 -64.70 -9.15
C ILE A 56 17.45 -63.76 -8.21
N TYR A 57 17.31 -64.14 -6.95
CA TYR A 57 16.61 -63.32 -5.97
C TYR A 57 17.30 -61.98 -5.71
N ILE A 58 18.63 -61.97 -5.65
CA ILE A 58 19.42 -60.73 -5.50
C ILE A 58 19.33 -59.90 -6.77
N ASP A 59 19.38 -60.48 -7.97
CA ASP A 59 19.21 -59.75 -9.22
C ASP A 59 17.83 -59.06 -9.28
N ASP A 60 16.76 -59.79 -8.94
CA ASP A 60 15.40 -59.24 -8.82
C ASP A 60 15.31 -58.14 -7.73
N LEU A 61 16.00 -58.32 -6.61
CA LEU A 61 16.10 -57.32 -5.55
C LEU A 61 16.83 -56.06 -6.01
N MET A 62 17.93 -56.21 -6.75
CA MET A 62 18.68 -55.07 -7.26
C MET A 62 17.84 -54.28 -8.26
N ASP A 63 17.13 -54.95 -9.17
CA ASP A 63 16.22 -54.28 -10.09
C ASP A 63 15.09 -53.55 -9.35
N PHE A 64 14.59 -54.11 -8.26
CA PHE A 64 13.59 -53.48 -7.41
C PHE A 64 14.14 -52.26 -6.64
N VAL A 65 15.32 -52.39 -6.01
CA VAL A 65 15.98 -51.30 -5.25
C VAL A 65 16.39 -50.15 -6.17
N PHE A 66 16.78 -50.45 -7.41
CA PHE A 66 17.12 -49.44 -8.42
C PHE A 66 15.90 -48.92 -9.20
N PHE A 67 14.67 -49.19 -8.74
CA PHE A 67 13.43 -48.71 -9.37
C PHE A 67 13.22 -49.13 -10.83
N ARG A 68 13.89 -50.20 -11.28
CA ARG A 68 13.66 -50.78 -12.63
C ARG A 68 12.38 -51.59 -12.67
N THR A 69 12.00 -52.19 -11.54
CA THR A 69 10.73 -52.90 -11.36
C THR A 69 9.98 -52.34 -10.16
N ASN A 70 8.64 -52.43 -10.19
CA ASN A 70 7.80 -51.93 -9.10
C ASN A 70 7.30 -53.02 -8.14
N HIS A 71 7.71 -54.28 -8.38
CA HIS A 71 7.42 -55.43 -7.54
C HIS A 71 8.65 -56.34 -7.51
N ILE A 72 8.82 -57.03 -6.39
CA ILE A 72 9.84 -58.06 -6.23
C ILE A 72 9.17 -59.41 -6.01
N ARG A 73 9.67 -60.43 -6.70
CA ARG A 73 9.19 -61.79 -6.54
C ARG A 73 9.78 -62.38 -5.27
N ARG A 74 8.91 -62.81 -4.36
CA ARG A 74 9.32 -63.49 -3.12
C ARG A 74 9.91 -64.85 -3.46
N ALA A 75 10.87 -65.32 -2.69
CA ALA A 75 11.34 -66.69 -2.81
C ALA A 75 10.24 -67.65 -2.35
N GLU A 76 9.61 -68.37 -3.29
CA GLU A 76 8.50 -69.30 -3.01
C GLU A 76 8.97 -70.67 -2.53
N TYR A 77 10.07 -71.19 -3.12
CA TYR A 77 10.59 -72.52 -2.82
C TYR A 77 11.70 -72.48 -1.76
N ILE A 78 11.30 -72.50 -0.49
CA ILE A 78 12.19 -72.49 0.66
C ILE A 78 12.35 -73.91 1.20
N LYS A 79 13.54 -74.50 1.01
CA LYS A 79 13.89 -75.78 1.64
C LYS A 79 14.23 -75.57 3.11
N ASN A 80 14.08 -76.59 3.96
CA ASN A 80 14.49 -76.50 5.36
C ASN A 80 16.01 -76.76 5.51
N ASP A 81 16.80 -75.91 4.86
CA ASP A 81 18.26 -75.89 4.89
C ASP A 81 18.77 -74.45 5.11
N ASP A 82 20.08 -74.28 5.31
CA ASP A 82 20.68 -72.98 5.61
C ASP A 82 20.39 -71.94 4.51
N ILE A 83 20.35 -72.37 3.25
CA ILE A 83 20.00 -71.53 2.10
C ILE A 83 18.54 -71.07 2.19
N GLY A 84 17.62 -71.96 2.56
CA GLY A 84 16.23 -71.59 2.78
C GLY A 84 16.04 -70.62 3.94
N GLN A 85 16.79 -70.75 5.04
CA GLN A 85 16.76 -69.78 6.13
C GLN A 85 17.21 -68.38 5.67
N ILE A 86 18.29 -68.30 4.87
CA ILE A 86 18.74 -67.04 4.25
C ILE A 86 17.63 -66.43 3.39
N LEU A 87 17.02 -67.21 2.50
CA LEU A 87 15.91 -66.74 1.65
C LEU A 87 14.70 -66.26 2.47
N LYS A 88 14.40 -66.91 3.61
CA LYS A 88 13.31 -66.52 4.51
C LYS A 88 13.59 -65.17 5.19
N GLU A 89 14.80 -64.95 5.70
CA GLU A 89 15.20 -63.66 6.28
C GLU A 89 15.27 -62.57 5.20
N LEU A 90 15.78 -62.88 4.01
CA LEU A 90 15.77 -61.95 2.87
C LEU A 90 14.34 -61.53 2.50
N ASN A 91 13.39 -62.46 2.39
CA ASN A 91 11.98 -62.15 2.16
C ASN A 91 11.43 -61.17 3.21
N LYS A 92 11.79 -61.35 4.50
CA LYS A 92 11.34 -60.48 5.60
C LYS A 92 11.92 -59.06 5.49
N TYR A 93 13.20 -58.92 5.15
CA TYR A 93 13.81 -57.60 4.92
C TYR A 93 13.22 -56.89 3.70
N VAL A 94 12.99 -57.65 2.63
CA VAL A 94 12.35 -57.14 1.41
C VAL A 94 10.93 -56.67 1.69
N GLU A 95 10.14 -57.39 2.47
CA GLU A 95 8.79 -56.97 2.84
C GLU A 95 8.80 -55.67 3.65
N LYS A 96 9.71 -55.54 4.63
CA LYS A 96 9.89 -54.28 5.36
C LYS A 96 10.32 -53.14 4.44
N PHE A 97 11.23 -53.40 3.50
CA PHE A 97 11.71 -52.40 2.56
C PHE A 97 10.62 -51.98 1.56
N ASP A 98 9.81 -52.90 1.03
CA ASP A 98 8.70 -52.58 0.13
C ASP A 98 7.64 -51.71 0.82
N VAL A 99 7.29 -52.01 2.08
CA VAL A 99 6.37 -51.17 2.87
C VAL A 99 6.96 -49.77 3.07
N MET A 100 8.19 -49.69 3.59
CA MET A 100 8.87 -48.40 3.80
C MET A 100 8.97 -47.58 2.50
N ARG A 101 9.28 -48.24 1.36
CA ARG A 101 9.37 -47.59 0.05
C ARG A 101 8.02 -47.07 -0.43
N LYS A 102 6.93 -47.81 -0.22
CA LYS A 102 5.57 -47.35 -0.57
C LYS A 102 5.17 -46.13 0.25
N ASP A 103 5.46 -46.12 1.55
CA ASP A 103 5.22 -44.97 2.43
C ASP A 103 6.04 -43.76 1.96
N ASP A 104 7.35 -43.95 1.67
CA ASP A 104 8.23 -42.91 1.11
C ASP A 104 7.69 -42.33 -0.20
N MET A 105 7.26 -43.19 -1.13
CA MET A 105 6.68 -42.78 -2.41
C MET A 105 5.38 -42.01 -2.24
N HIS A 106 4.56 -42.35 -1.25
CA HIS A 106 3.32 -41.64 -0.98
C HIS A 106 3.59 -40.21 -0.51
N VAL A 107 4.53 -40.03 0.42
CA VAL A 107 4.97 -38.70 0.88
C VAL A 107 5.55 -37.88 -0.28
N LEU A 108 6.44 -38.47 -1.07
CA LEU A 108 7.04 -37.79 -2.23
C LEU A 108 5.98 -37.38 -3.27
N GLY A 109 4.98 -38.21 -3.50
CA GLY A 109 3.85 -37.88 -4.37
C GLY A 109 3.08 -36.65 -3.88
N GLU A 110 2.77 -36.58 -2.58
CA GLU A 110 2.13 -35.39 -1.99
C GLU A 110 3.03 -34.15 -2.03
N VAL A 111 4.35 -34.31 -1.84
CA VAL A 111 5.32 -33.21 -2.00
C VAL A 111 5.25 -32.63 -3.40
N VAL A 112 5.23 -33.47 -4.45
CA VAL A 112 5.13 -33.01 -5.84
C VAL A 112 3.84 -32.21 -6.06
N ILE A 113 2.70 -32.71 -5.57
CA ILE A 113 1.41 -32.01 -5.69
C ILE A 113 1.44 -30.68 -4.93
N ALA A 114 2.01 -30.64 -3.73
CA ALA A 114 2.12 -29.42 -2.94
C ALA A 114 3.01 -28.37 -3.63
N LEU A 115 4.15 -28.79 -4.20
CA LEU A 115 5.05 -27.91 -4.93
C LEU A 115 4.42 -27.38 -6.23
N ASP A 116 3.65 -28.21 -6.93
CA ASP A 116 2.87 -27.76 -8.10
C ASP A 116 1.86 -26.66 -7.71
N LYS A 117 1.13 -26.85 -6.60
CA LYS A 117 0.21 -25.83 -6.07
C LYS A 117 0.94 -24.55 -5.63
N VAL A 118 2.12 -24.68 -5.02
CA VAL A 118 2.96 -23.52 -4.67
C VAL A 118 3.38 -22.74 -5.91
N SER A 119 3.69 -23.42 -7.02
CA SER A 119 4.04 -22.76 -8.28
C SER A 119 2.89 -21.91 -8.84
N GLN A 120 1.65 -22.27 -8.50
CA GLN A 120 0.42 -21.54 -8.83
C GLN A 120 0.07 -20.46 -7.78
N GLY A 121 0.88 -20.27 -6.74
CA GLY A 121 0.63 -19.31 -5.66
C GLY A 121 -0.31 -19.81 -4.55
N ILE A 122 -0.61 -21.12 -4.50
CA ILE A 122 -1.48 -21.72 -3.49
C ILE A 122 -0.62 -22.31 -2.36
N TYR A 123 -0.60 -21.66 -1.20
CA TYR A 123 0.23 -22.06 -0.06
C TYR A 123 -0.52 -22.82 1.06
N THR A 124 -1.84 -23.00 0.93
CA THR A 124 -2.69 -23.67 1.92
C THR A 124 -2.54 -25.19 1.95
N SER A 125 -1.71 -25.76 1.07
CA SER A 125 -1.53 -27.20 0.97
C SER A 125 -0.67 -27.75 2.11
N GLN A 126 -0.89 -29.02 2.46
CA GLN A 126 -0.11 -29.73 3.46
C GLN A 126 0.12 -31.18 3.02
N ILE A 127 1.29 -31.71 3.38
CA ILE A 127 1.66 -33.12 3.22
C ILE A 127 1.20 -33.85 4.48
N HIS A 128 0.28 -34.79 4.30
CA HIS A 128 -0.36 -35.57 5.35
C HIS A 128 0.24 -36.97 5.48
N ALA A 129 0.61 -37.57 4.34
CA ALA A 129 1.26 -38.88 4.30
C ALA A 129 2.49 -38.91 5.21
N ASP A 130 2.83 -40.09 5.74
CA ASP A 130 3.94 -40.25 6.65
C ASP A 130 4.85 -41.40 6.24
N SER A 131 6.09 -41.38 6.74
CA SER A 131 7.05 -42.44 6.55
C SER A 131 7.94 -42.62 7.78
N ASN A 132 8.28 -43.88 8.06
CA ASN A 132 9.27 -44.24 9.07
C ASN A 132 10.71 -43.86 8.67
N ASN A 133 10.94 -43.45 7.42
CA ASN A 133 12.23 -42.93 6.98
C ASN A 133 12.44 -41.51 7.54
N PHE A 134 13.39 -41.39 8.48
CA PHE A 134 13.69 -40.12 9.16
C PHE A 134 13.95 -38.95 8.21
N MET A 135 14.58 -39.18 7.05
CA MET A 135 14.85 -38.12 6.08
C MET A 135 13.55 -37.63 5.41
N ILE A 136 12.65 -38.54 5.06
CA ILE A 136 11.36 -38.22 4.43
C ILE A 136 10.42 -37.55 5.43
N HIS A 137 10.38 -38.02 6.68
CA HIS A 137 9.65 -37.35 7.76
C HIS A 137 10.19 -35.92 7.99
N THR A 138 11.51 -35.74 7.97
CA THR A 138 12.13 -34.41 8.08
C THR A 138 11.76 -33.52 6.90
N LEU A 139 11.75 -34.06 5.67
CA LEU A 139 11.32 -33.35 4.47
C LEU A 139 9.87 -32.88 4.60
N LYS A 140 8.93 -33.77 4.96
CA LYS A 140 7.52 -33.44 5.23
C LYS A 140 7.41 -32.26 6.20
N ARG A 141 8.10 -32.35 7.34
CA ARG A 141 8.06 -31.31 8.37
C ARG A 141 8.57 -29.97 7.86
N VAL A 142 9.72 -29.95 7.19
CA VAL A 142 10.32 -28.71 6.67
C VAL A 142 9.45 -28.08 5.58
N VAL A 143 8.91 -28.88 4.66
CA VAL A 143 8.02 -28.40 3.60
C VAL A 143 6.71 -27.86 4.18
N ASN A 144 6.07 -28.58 5.11
CA ASN A 144 4.86 -28.10 5.77
C ASN A 144 5.09 -26.81 6.57
N GLN A 145 6.24 -26.69 7.26
CA GLN A 145 6.59 -25.46 7.96
C GLN A 145 6.81 -24.29 6.98
N MET A 146 7.48 -24.54 5.86
CA MET A 146 7.65 -23.54 4.79
C MET A 146 6.30 -23.08 4.22
N LEU A 147 5.39 -24.02 3.92
CA LEU A 147 4.05 -23.75 3.42
C LEU A 147 3.25 -22.91 4.42
N ALA A 148 3.21 -23.33 5.69
CA ALA A 148 2.49 -22.63 6.75
C ALA A 148 2.99 -21.19 6.95
N THR A 149 4.31 -21.00 7.05
CA THR A 149 4.90 -19.66 7.21
C THR A 149 4.63 -18.77 6.00
N THR A 150 4.77 -19.32 4.79
CA THR A 150 4.51 -18.55 3.55
C THR A 150 3.04 -18.17 3.44
N ASN A 151 2.13 -19.10 3.74
CA ASN A 151 0.69 -18.85 3.72
C ASN A 151 0.29 -17.76 4.73
N LYS A 152 0.78 -17.86 5.98
CA LYS A 152 0.52 -16.84 7.01
C LYS A 152 0.94 -15.44 6.54
N ASN A 153 2.14 -15.30 5.98
CA ASN A 153 2.62 -14.00 5.50
C ASN A 153 1.77 -13.47 4.33
N MET A 154 1.37 -14.35 3.41
CA MET A 154 0.51 -13.96 2.28
C MET A 154 -0.90 -13.56 2.74
N GLU A 155 -1.48 -14.25 3.71
CA GLU A 155 -2.77 -13.89 4.30
C GLU A 155 -2.70 -12.52 4.98
N GLU A 156 -1.63 -12.25 5.73
CA GLU A 156 -1.42 -10.97 6.39
C GLU A 156 -1.25 -9.82 5.38
N LEU A 157 -0.48 -10.07 4.30
CA LEU A 157 -0.33 -9.14 3.18
C LEU A 157 -1.68 -8.81 2.53
N VAL A 158 -2.46 -9.82 2.18
CA VAL A 158 -3.78 -9.65 1.55
C VAL A 158 -4.73 -8.90 2.48
N LYS A 159 -4.71 -9.22 3.78
CA LYS A 159 -5.53 -8.53 4.78
C LYS A 159 -5.21 -7.04 4.86
N ILE A 160 -3.94 -6.68 5.08
CA ILE A 160 -3.53 -5.28 5.25
C ILE A 160 -3.73 -4.48 3.96
N VAL A 161 -3.37 -5.03 2.81
CA VAL A 161 -3.62 -4.36 1.53
C VAL A 161 -5.13 -4.22 1.26
N GLY A 162 -5.94 -5.18 1.70
CA GLY A 162 -7.40 -5.10 1.66
C GLY A 162 -7.95 -3.96 2.51
N GLU A 163 -7.46 -3.78 3.73
CA GLU A 163 -7.81 -2.65 4.60
C GLU A 163 -7.42 -1.30 3.95
N TYR A 164 -6.22 -1.22 3.36
CA TYR A 164 -5.77 -0.02 2.65
C TYR A 164 -6.64 0.30 1.42
N SER A 165 -7.15 -0.71 0.73
CA SER A 165 -8.07 -0.50 -0.40
C SER A 165 -9.43 0.06 0.01
N GLN A 166 -9.77 0.00 1.31
CA GLN A 166 -10.97 0.58 1.90
C GLN A 166 -10.68 1.91 2.62
N ASP A 167 -9.55 2.55 2.31
CA ASP A 167 -9.05 3.76 2.96
C ASP A 167 -8.78 3.61 4.47
N ASP A 168 -8.66 2.38 4.99
CA ASP A 168 -8.31 2.11 6.38
C ASP A 168 -6.81 1.86 6.55
N TYR A 169 -6.07 2.94 6.81
CA TYR A 169 -4.61 2.91 6.95
C TYR A 169 -4.11 2.75 8.41
N ARG A 170 -4.99 2.31 9.32
CA ARG A 170 -4.68 2.25 10.76
C ARG A 170 -3.82 1.04 11.12
N SER A 171 -4.02 -0.08 10.44
CA SER A 171 -3.32 -1.32 10.72
C SER A 171 -1.96 -1.38 10.04
N GLN A 172 -1.05 -2.14 10.65
CA GLN A 172 0.27 -2.46 10.12
C GLN A 172 0.52 -3.96 10.29
N MET A 173 1.30 -4.56 9.39
CA MET A 173 1.76 -5.94 9.53
C MET A 173 2.71 -6.08 10.71
N ASP A 174 2.56 -7.17 11.46
CA ASP A 174 3.53 -7.65 12.42
C ASP A 174 4.55 -8.56 11.72
N ILE A 175 5.75 -8.04 11.52
CA ILE A 175 6.77 -8.71 10.70
C ILE A 175 7.58 -9.66 11.57
N ASP A 176 7.39 -10.97 11.36
CA ASP A 176 8.16 -12.00 12.06
C ASP A 176 9.68 -11.85 11.82
N PRO A 177 10.52 -11.79 12.88
CA PRO A 177 11.98 -11.67 12.77
C PRO A 177 12.67 -12.79 11.98
N ILE A 178 12.02 -13.94 11.79
CA ILE A 178 12.54 -15.03 10.96
C ILE A 178 12.62 -14.64 9.47
N LEU A 179 11.82 -13.66 9.04
CA LEU A 179 11.73 -13.24 7.65
C LEU A 179 12.98 -12.52 7.20
N LYS A 180 13.43 -12.85 5.98
CA LYS A 180 14.63 -12.30 5.38
C LYS A 180 14.41 -12.03 3.90
N GLY A 181 15.35 -11.30 3.30
CA GLY A 181 15.38 -11.05 1.86
C GLY A 181 14.16 -10.28 1.35
N LYS A 182 13.65 -10.66 0.18
CA LYS A 182 12.58 -9.92 -0.50
C LYS A 182 11.26 -9.92 0.27
N MET A 183 10.91 -11.01 0.96
CA MET A 183 9.65 -11.06 1.73
C MET A 183 9.63 -10.02 2.85
N LEU A 184 10.71 -9.96 3.64
CA LEU A 184 10.90 -8.94 4.67
C LEU A 184 10.77 -7.52 4.08
N LEU A 185 11.50 -7.27 2.99
CA LEU A 185 11.49 -5.96 2.33
C LEU A 185 10.09 -5.58 1.83
N THR A 186 9.35 -6.54 1.25
CA THR A 186 7.97 -6.31 0.77
C THR A 186 7.05 -5.91 1.91
N MET A 187 7.06 -6.66 3.03
CA MET A 187 6.22 -6.35 4.19
C MET A 187 6.59 -4.99 4.81
N GLN A 188 7.88 -4.68 4.93
CA GLN A 188 8.35 -3.37 5.41
C GLN A 188 7.91 -2.23 4.48
N ARG A 189 7.97 -2.42 3.17
CA ARG A 189 7.53 -1.41 2.18
C ARG A 189 6.03 -1.17 2.24
N ILE A 190 5.23 -2.21 2.49
CA ILE A 190 3.77 -2.05 2.65
C ILE A 190 3.46 -1.31 3.96
N ASN A 191 4.15 -1.62 5.06
CA ASN A 191 4.00 -0.83 6.30
C ASN A 191 4.39 0.64 6.09
N HIS A 192 5.47 0.90 5.35
CA HIS A 192 5.86 2.26 4.99
C HIS A 192 4.78 2.95 4.14
N LEU A 193 4.25 2.26 3.12
CA LEU A 193 3.15 2.78 2.31
C LEU A 193 1.92 3.12 3.15
N GLY A 194 1.51 2.24 4.07
CA GLY A 194 0.40 2.50 4.98
C GLY A 194 0.63 3.73 5.85
N LYS A 195 1.86 3.93 6.34
CA LYS A 195 2.24 5.12 7.09
C LYS A 195 2.10 6.40 6.25
N GLU A 196 2.62 6.42 5.02
CA GLU A 196 2.52 7.57 4.11
C GLU A 196 1.06 7.90 3.76
N LEU A 197 0.22 6.88 3.52
CA LEU A 197 -1.20 7.06 3.24
C LEU A 197 -1.95 7.62 4.46
N ASN A 198 -1.65 7.13 5.66
CA ASN A 198 -2.23 7.65 6.90
C ASN A 198 -1.81 9.12 7.13
N GLU A 199 -0.53 9.45 6.94
CA GLU A 199 -0.05 10.83 7.02
C GLU A 199 -0.71 11.73 5.96
N ASN A 200 -0.91 11.23 4.73
CA ASN A 200 -1.62 11.96 3.68
C ASN A 200 -3.09 12.22 4.07
N ALA A 201 -3.81 11.20 4.54
CA ALA A 201 -5.19 11.33 4.99
C ALA A 201 -5.33 12.35 6.13
N LYS A 202 -4.40 12.33 7.09
CA LYS A 202 -4.32 13.32 8.18
C LYS A 202 -4.10 14.74 7.64
N ASN A 203 -3.16 14.92 6.73
CA ASN A 203 -2.89 16.22 6.12
C ASN A 203 -4.09 16.74 5.30
N ASN A 204 -4.78 15.84 4.59
CA ASN A 204 -5.96 16.20 3.82
C ASN A 204 -7.11 16.66 4.73
N LEU A 205 -7.33 15.97 5.86
CA LEU A 205 -8.30 16.41 6.87
C LEU A 205 -7.94 17.79 7.45
N GLN A 206 -6.67 18.02 7.77
CA GLN A 206 -6.22 19.34 8.27
C GLN A 206 -6.43 20.45 7.22
N ASN A 207 -6.13 20.17 5.95
CA ASN A 207 -6.38 21.10 4.85
C ASN A 207 -7.88 21.38 4.68
N GLY A 208 -8.73 20.36 4.81
CA GLY A 208 -10.18 20.50 4.80
C GLY A 208 -10.68 21.46 5.87
N HIS A 209 -10.22 21.31 7.12
CA HIS A 209 -10.56 22.24 8.20
C HIS A 209 -10.02 23.65 7.98
N LEU A 210 -8.82 23.80 7.44
CA LEU A 210 -8.27 25.11 7.11
C LEU A 210 -9.10 25.79 6.01
N LEU A 211 -9.51 25.05 4.99
CA LEU A 211 -10.34 25.54 3.90
C LEU A 211 -11.73 25.96 4.41
N GLU A 212 -12.34 25.17 5.29
CA GLU A 212 -13.61 25.50 5.95
C GLU A 212 -13.48 26.81 6.74
N LYS A 213 -12.44 26.94 7.57
CA LYS A 213 -12.16 28.16 8.34
C LYS A 213 -11.92 29.39 7.44
N ASN A 214 -11.19 29.22 6.36
CA ASN A 214 -10.94 30.31 5.41
C ASN A 214 -12.23 30.71 4.68
N SER A 215 -13.06 29.75 4.28
CA SER A 215 -14.34 29.99 3.60
C SER A 215 -15.31 30.74 4.52
N THR A 216 -15.42 30.34 5.79
CA THR A 216 -16.24 31.07 6.78
C THR A 216 -15.73 32.48 7.04
N THR A 217 -14.42 32.68 7.09
CA THR A 217 -13.81 34.02 7.22
C THR A 217 -14.11 34.89 6.00
N MET A 218 -13.95 34.33 4.80
CA MET A 218 -14.23 35.01 3.53
C MET A 218 -15.71 35.43 3.45
N ASN A 219 -16.65 34.56 3.81
CA ASN A 219 -18.07 34.90 3.85
C ASN A 219 -18.35 36.10 4.76
N LYS A 220 -17.79 36.11 5.98
CA LYS A 220 -17.91 37.26 6.91
C LYS A 220 -17.30 38.54 6.32
N SER A 221 -16.15 38.44 5.65
CA SER A 221 -15.53 39.58 4.98
C SER A 221 -16.38 40.12 3.83
N VAL A 222 -17.00 39.24 3.05
CA VAL A 222 -17.91 39.62 1.96
C VAL A 222 -19.18 40.28 2.50
N GLU A 223 -19.78 39.74 3.56
CA GLU A 223 -20.93 40.37 4.23
C GLU A 223 -20.58 41.77 4.76
N SER A 224 -19.41 41.90 5.42
CA SER A 224 -18.93 43.19 5.91
C SER A 224 -18.67 44.19 4.77
N LEU A 225 -18.09 43.72 3.66
CA LEU A 225 -17.84 44.54 2.48
C LEU A 225 -19.17 45.00 1.84
N ALA A 226 -20.15 44.10 1.72
CA ALA A 226 -21.47 44.43 1.18
C ALA A 226 -22.20 45.47 2.06
N ALA A 227 -22.13 45.33 3.38
CA ALA A 227 -22.68 46.32 4.32
C ALA A 227 -22.02 47.71 4.14
N LYS A 228 -20.69 47.77 4.09
CA LYS A 228 -19.95 49.02 3.85
C LYS A 228 -20.23 49.63 2.48
N ALA A 229 -20.39 48.81 1.44
CA ALA A 229 -20.76 49.28 0.12
C ALA A 229 -22.16 49.93 0.13
N ASN A 230 -23.12 49.36 0.87
CA ASN A 230 -24.44 49.96 1.06
C ASN A 230 -24.37 51.28 1.85
N GLU A 231 -23.59 51.34 2.94
CA GLU A 231 -23.37 52.59 3.70
C GLU A 231 -22.73 53.69 2.83
N GLN A 232 -21.76 53.31 1.99
CA GLN A 232 -21.11 54.23 1.05
C GLN A 232 -22.09 54.73 -0.01
N ALA A 233 -22.95 53.85 -0.53
CA ALA A 233 -23.99 54.24 -1.48
C ALA A 233 -24.97 55.25 -0.87
N ALA A 234 -25.42 55.02 0.37
CA ALA A 234 -26.27 55.95 1.10
C ALA A 234 -25.57 57.30 1.37
N SER A 235 -24.27 57.28 1.70
CA SER A 235 -23.48 58.50 1.89
C SER A 235 -23.31 59.30 0.59
N LEU A 236 -23.18 58.62 -0.55
CA LEU A 236 -23.15 59.26 -1.87
C LEU A 236 -24.51 59.88 -2.23
N GLU A 237 -25.61 59.21 -1.89
CA GLU A 237 -26.97 59.74 -2.08
C GLU A 237 -27.20 61.01 -1.26
N GLN A 238 -26.76 61.02 0.01
CA GLN A 238 -26.79 62.22 0.85
C GLN A 238 -25.91 63.36 0.29
N THR A 239 -24.72 63.02 -0.21
CA THR A 239 -23.82 64.02 -0.80
C THR A 239 -24.43 64.62 -2.06
N ALA A 240 -25.05 63.80 -2.92
CA ALA A 240 -25.73 64.27 -4.12
C ALA A 240 -26.91 65.20 -3.78
N ALA A 241 -27.73 64.85 -2.78
CA ALA A 241 -28.82 65.70 -2.30
C ALA A 241 -28.32 67.04 -1.75
N ALA A 242 -27.24 67.05 -0.95
CA ALA A 242 -26.62 68.28 -0.48
C ALA A 242 -26.06 69.12 -1.64
N LEU A 243 -25.54 68.49 -2.69
CA LEU A 243 -25.02 69.16 -3.88
C LEU A 243 -26.14 69.80 -4.72
N GLU A 244 -27.29 69.15 -4.81
CA GLU A 244 -28.50 69.74 -5.40
C GLU A 244 -28.97 70.98 -4.62
N GLU A 245 -28.98 70.90 -3.29
CA GLU A 245 -29.34 72.04 -2.43
C GLU A 245 -28.38 73.22 -2.60
N ILE A 246 -27.05 72.97 -2.57
CA ILE A 246 -26.02 73.99 -2.81
C ILE A 246 -26.19 74.61 -4.20
N THR A 247 -26.48 73.79 -5.22
CA THR A 247 -26.70 74.28 -6.59
C THR A 247 -27.92 75.19 -6.66
N SER A 248 -29.01 74.83 -5.97
CA SER A 248 -30.22 75.65 -5.86
C SER A 248 -29.96 76.99 -5.17
N ILE A 249 -29.24 76.98 -4.04
CA ILE A 249 -28.83 78.19 -3.32
C ILE A 249 -27.94 79.07 -4.20
N THR A 250 -26.98 78.48 -4.90
CA THR A 250 -26.07 79.20 -5.80
C THR A 250 -26.87 79.89 -6.92
N LYS A 251 -27.82 79.18 -7.54
CA LYS A 251 -28.72 79.75 -8.54
C LYS A 251 -29.54 80.91 -7.98
N ASN A 252 -30.08 80.78 -6.77
CA ASN A 252 -30.83 81.85 -6.09
C ASN A 252 -29.94 83.08 -5.81
N ASN A 253 -28.72 82.86 -5.33
CA ASN A 253 -27.73 83.92 -5.10
C ASN A 253 -27.35 84.65 -6.39
N THR A 254 -27.16 83.93 -7.50
CA THR A 254 -26.93 84.55 -8.82
C THR A 254 -28.11 85.43 -9.25
N GLN A 255 -29.35 84.96 -9.05
CA GLN A 255 -30.55 85.75 -9.35
C GLN A 255 -30.64 87.00 -8.46
N ASN A 256 -30.34 86.88 -7.16
CA ASN A 256 -30.35 88.02 -6.24
C ASN A 256 -29.25 89.03 -6.56
N ALA A 257 -28.05 88.58 -6.91
CA ALA A 257 -26.97 89.45 -7.37
C ALA A 257 -27.37 90.21 -8.65
N SER A 258 -28.04 89.55 -9.60
CA SER A 258 -28.58 90.20 -10.80
C SER A 258 -29.64 91.26 -10.46
N LYS A 259 -30.59 90.95 -9.56
CA LYS A 259 -31.58 91.92 -9.07
C LYS A 259 -30.91 93.11 -8.38
N MET A 260 -29.88 92.87 -7.57
CA MET A 260 -29.13 93.91 -6.84
C MET A 260 -28.31 94.79 -7.79
N ALA A 261 -27.77 94.23 -8.87
CA ALA A 261 -27.11 94.99 -9.93
C ALA A 261 -28.10 95.93 -10.64
N ASN A 262 -29.31 95.44 -10.95
CA ASN A 262 -30.37 96.27 -11.53
C ASN A 262 -30.79 97.40 -10.57
N LEU A 263 -31.04 97.08 -9.29
CA LEU A 263 -31.41 98.07 -8.28
C LEU A 263 -30.29 99.11 -8.07
N SER A 264 -29.03 98.69 -8.07
CA SER A 264 -27.88 99.61 -8.00
C SER A 264 -27.84 100.56 -9.20
N ASN A 265 -28.24 100.09 -10.39
CA ASN A 265 -28.33 100.92 -11.58
C ASN A 265 -29.49 101.93 -11.47
N ASP A 266 -30.64 101.51 -10.92
CA ASP A 266 -31.78 102.41 -10.66
C ASP A 266 -31.42 103.49 -9.62
N VAL A 267 -30.72 103.11 -8.54
CA VAL A 267 -30.20 104.05 -7.55
C VAL A 267 -29.21 105.02 -8.18
N LYS A 268 -28.27 104.54 -8.99
CA LYS A 268 -27.32 105.39 -9.73
C LYS A 268 -28.06 106.40 -10.61
N ASN A 269 -29.05 105.96 -11.38
CA ASN A 269 -29.86 106.85 -12.21
C ASN A 269 -30.60 107.90 -11.38
N SER A 270 -31.13 107.51 -10.22
CA SER A 270 -31.81 108.42 -9.29
C SER A 270 -30.86 109.45 -8.68
N VAL A 271 -29.63 109.03 -8.33
CA VAL A 271 -28.58 109.94 -7.83
C VAL A 271 -28.14 110.93 -8.91
N ILE A 272 -27.94 110.50 -10.16
CA ILE A 272 -27.61 111.39 -11.28
C ILE A 272 -28.72 112.42 -11.51
N LEU A 273 -29.99 112.00 -11.43
CA LEU A 273 -31.12 112.91 -11.51
C LEU A 273 -31.12 113.91 -10.34
N GLY A 274 -30.86 113.43 -9.12
CA GLY A 274 -30.73 114.25 -7.92
C GLY A 274 -29.59 115.28 -8.01
N GLU A 275 -28.42 114.87 -8.51
CA GLU A 275 -27.28 115.74 -8.79
C GLU A 275 -27.66 116.85 -9.77
N LYS A 276 -28.34 116.50 -10.86
CA LYS A 276 -28.83 117.47 -11.85
C LYS A 276 -29.79 118.48 -11.22
N LEU A 277 -30.75 118.03 -10.42
CA LEU A 277 -31.70 118.89 -9.73
C LEU A 277 -31.02 119.80 -8.69
N ALA A 278 -30.05 119.26 -7.94
CA ALA A 278 -29.26 120.04 -6.98
C ALA A 278 -28.41 121.11 -7.68
N ASN A 279 -27.80 120.79 -8.81
CA ASN A 279 -27.06 121.74 -9.64
C ASN A 279 -27.98 122.84 -10.20
N GLN A 280 -29.16 122.48 -10.71
CA GLN A 280 -30.18 123.46 -11.12
C GLN A 280 -30.61 124.38 -9.97
N THR A 281 -30.73 123.83 -8.75
CA THR A 281 -31.05 124.61 -7.54
C THR A 281 -29.90 125.55 -7.18
N ASN A 282 -28.64 125.11 -7.27
CA ASN A 282 -27.47 125.95 -7.02
C ASN A 282 -27.37 127.10 -8.01
N LEU A 283 -27.55 126.83 -9.32
CA LEU A 283 -27.61 127.88 -10.34
C LEU A 283 -28.72 128.90 -10.07
N SER A 284 -29.90 128.42 -9.65
CA SER A 284 -31.00 129.31 -9.26
C SER A 284 -30.65 130.17 -8.04
N MET A 285 -29.91 129.63 -7.06
CA MET A 285 -29.42 130.40 -5.91
C MET A 285 -28.34 131.42 -6.29
N ASP A 286 -27.44 131.09 -7.23
CA ASP A 286 -26.46 132.04 -7.78
C ASP A 286 -27.15 133.19 -8.53
N GLU A 287 -28.19 132.88 -9.33
CA GLU A 287 -29.04 133.88 -9.99
C GLU A 287 -29.75 134.78 -8.96
N ILE A 288 -30.34 134.20 -7.92
CA ILE A 288 -30.95 134.96 -6.81
C ILE A 288 -29.91 135.86 -6.14
N ASN A 289 -28.72 135.34 -5.82
CA ASN A 289 -27.65 136.12 -5.19
C ASN A 289 -27.19 137.29 -6.07
N THR A 290 -27.09 137.07 -7.38
CA THR A 290 -26.78 138.12 -8.36
C THR A 290 -27.85 139.21 -8.36
N GLN A 291 -29.14 138.82 -8.38
CA GLN A 291 -30.26 139.76 -8.30
C GLN A 291 -30.28 140.53 -6.96
N VAL A 292 -30.02 139.85 -5.83
CA VAL A 292 -29.92 140.49 -4.51
C VAL A 292 -28.75 141.48 -4.44
N THR A 293 -27.62 141.15 -5.07
CA THR A 293 -26.47 142.06 -5.15
C THR A 293 -26.79 143.29 -6.00
N ALA A 294 -27.42 143.11 -7.16
CA ALA A 294 -27.89 144.22 -8.00
C ALA A 294 -28.90 145.12 -7.27
N ILE A 295 -29.79 144.51 -6.46
CA ILE A 295 -30.70 145.26 -5.58
C ILE A 295 -29.91 146.06 -4.53
N ASN A 296 -28.90 145.46 -3.87
CA ASN A 296 -28.05 146.17 -2.90
C ASN A 296 -27.25 147.30 -3.53
N GLU A 297 -26.72 147.12 -4.75
CA GLU A 297 -26.06 148.19 -5.51
C GLU A 297 -27.04 149.31 -5.84
N ALA A 298 -28.26 148.98 -6.28
CA ALA A 298 -29.31 149.97 -6.51
C ALA A 298 -29.70 150.71 -5.23
N ILE A 299 -29.81 150.02 -4.09
CA ILE A 299 -30.03 150.63 -2.77
C ILE A 299 -28.88 151.58 -2.41
N SER A 300 -27.62 151.18 -2.63
CA SER A 300 -26.45 152.02 -2.39
C SER A 300 -26.43 153.28 -3.26
N VAL A 301 -26.81 153.17 -4.54
CA VAL A 301 -27.00 154.32 -5.43
C VAL A 301 -28.13 155.22 -4.94
N ILE A 302 -29.26 154.65 -4.48
CA ILE A 302 -30.35 155.40 -3.87
C ILE A 302 -29.86 156.14 -2.61
N ASP A 303 -29.06 155.49 -1.76
CA ASP A 303 -28.48 156.10 -0.56
C ASP A 303 -27.49 157.22 -0.91
N GLN A 304 -26.68 157.05 -1.97
CA GLN A 304 -25.79 158.10 -2.50
C GLN A 304 -26.56 159.28 -3.09
N ILE A 305 -27.65 159.03 -3.83
CA ILE A 305 -28.54 160.09 -4.35
C ILE A 305 -29.17 160.83 -3.16
N ALA A 306 -29.69 160.10 -2.17
CA ALA A 306 -30.29 160.66 -0.97
C ALA A 306 -29.28 161.57 -0.22
N PHE A 307 -28.01 161.16 -0.12
CA PHE A 307 -26.94 161.96 0.49
C PHE A 307 -26.54 163.17 -0.36
N GLN A 308 -26.55 163.10 -1.70
CA GLN A 308 -26.26 164.25 -2.57
C GLN A 308 -27.39 165.27 -2.65
N THR A 309 -28.64 164.88 -2.35
CA THR A 309 -29.80 165.78 -2.27
C THR A 309 -29.96 166.50 -0.94
N ASN A 310 -29.09 166.23 0.04
CA ASN A 310 -29.09 166.83 1.37
C ASN A 310 -27.83 167.69 1.58
#